data_AF-A0A7X8I5Y7-F1
#
_entry.id   AF-A0A7X8I5Y7-F1
#
_cell.length_a   1.000
_cell.length_b   1.000
_cell.length_c   1.000
_cell.angle_alpha   90.00
_cell.angle_beta   90.00
_cell.angle_gamma   90.00
#
_symmetry.space_group_name_H-M   'P 1'
#
loop_
_entity.id
_entity.type
_entity.pdbx_description
1 polymer ?
#
loop_
_entity_poly.entity_id
_entity_poly.type
_entity_poly.pdbx_seq_one_letter_code
_entity_poly.pdbx_strand_id
1 'polypeptide(L)'
;MERVNSFVIIFLLLSIGLSAQEHKNTDNKSTTTYTEYNIEVGIDQSLIKNDTINQRFASSPYILLQYENYYTDKLRLNLMLVPIAIHTTKDETQLFKERYFQTEFGISGSYMIFNNLWLTAGGGYAYRLFKQYRRGAGAWTETEFKQPGAFVYGSIDYWIRPSVGLKVTSVFNKEGYTFRMGVFVNFEAIKRRTRKE
;
A
#
# COMPACT_ATOMS: atom_id res chain seq x y z
N MET A 1 10.22 -22.11 11.49
CA MET A 1 11.33 -21.26 11.02
C MET A 1 10.84 -20.00 10.30
N GLU A 2 9.83 -20.05 9.42
CA GLU A 2 9.33 -18.86 8.69
C GLU A 2 8.78 -17.73 9.58
N ARG A 3 8.01 -18.06 10.64
CA ARG A 3 7.44 -17.03 11.55
C ARG A 3 8.50 -16.19 12.28
N VAL A 4 9.65 -16.78 12.60
CA VAL A 4 10.76 -16.08 13.29
C VAL A 4 11.43 -15.10 12.33
N ASN A 5 11.63 -15.50 11.07
CA ASN A 5 12.20 -14.61 10.05
C ASN A 5 11.30 -13.42 9.74
N SER A 6 9.97 -13.59 9.75
CA SER A 6 9.01 -12.50 9.52
C SER A 6 9.00 -11.47 10.66
N PHE A 7 9.07 -11.91 11.91
CA PHE A 7 9.18 -11.00 13.06
C PHE A 7 10.49 -10.21 13.02
N VAL A 8 11.60 -10.89 12.68
CA VAL A 8 12.92 -10.26 12.55
C VAL A 8 12.93 -9.21 11.44
N ILE A 9 12.33 -9.47 10.28
CA ILE A 9 12.27 -8.49 9.19
C ILE A 9 11.43 -7.28 9.59
N ILE A 10 10.24 -7.47 10.17
CA ILE A 10 9.40 -6.35 10.64
C ILE A 10 10.13 -5.54 11.72
N PHE A 11 10.76 -6.21 12.67
CA PHE A 11 11.53 -5.58 13.73
C PHE A 11 12.73 -4.80 13.19
N LEU A 12 13.48 -5.37 12.24
CA LEU A 12 14.62 -4.70 11.60
C LEU A 12 14.16 -3.44 10.85
N LEU A 13 13.03 -3.52 10.14
CA LEU A 13 12.48 -2.39 9.38
C LEU A 13 11.92 -1.29 10.28
N LEU A 14 11.23 -1.65 11.37
CA LEU A 14 10.85 -0.70 12.41
C LEU A 14 12.08 -0.07 13.05
N SER A 15 13.14 -0.85 13.28
CA SER A 15 14.40 -0.35 13.84
C SER A 15 15.13 0.60 12.90
N ILE A 16 15.09 0.38 11.59
CA ILE A 16 15.62 1.31 10.57
C ILE A 16 14.77 2.59 10.52
N GLY A 17 13.44 2.47 10.61
CA GLY A 17 12.55 3.62 10.68
C GLY A 17 12.78 4.47 11.93
N LEU A 18 13.03 3.84 13.08
CA LEU A 18 13.31 4.49 14.36
C LEU A 18 14.74 5.06 14.44
N SER A 19 15.74 4.36 13.92
CA SER A 19 17.14 4.87 13.91
C SER A 19 17.33 6.05 12.97
N ALA A 20 16.61 6.07 11.84
CA ALA A 20 16.54 7.24 10.97
C ALA A 20 15.88 8.45 11.66
N GLN A 21 14.98 8.21 12.63
CA GLN A 21 14.37 9.26 13.44
C GLN A 21 15.31 9.76 14.55
N GLU A 22 16.18 8.93 15.11
CA GLU A 22 17.20 9.37 16.09
C GLU A 22 18.31 10.21 15.46
N HIS A 23 18.73 9.90 14.22
CA HIS A 23 19.73 10.70 13.50
C HIS A 23 19.28 12.16 13.24
N LYS A 24 17.97 12.43 13.33
CA LYS A 24 17.36 13.76 13.26
C LYS A 24 17.64 14.64 14.49
N ASN A 25 17.94 14.04 15.66
CA ASN A 25 18.17 14.80 16.89
C ASN A 25 19.61 15.28 17.05
N THR A 26 20.57 14.71 16.30
CA THR A 26 21.99 14.98 16.48
C THR A 26 22.58 15.97 15.48
N ASP A 27 22.08 16.05 14.25
CA ASP A 27 22.68 16.90 13.21
C ASP A 27 21.77 18.05 12.75
N ASN A 28 22.17 19.25 13.17
CA ASN A 28 21.53 20.54 12.89
C ASN A 28 21.80 21.05 11.46
N LYS A 29 21.53 20.20 10.44
CA LYS A 29 21.53 20.60 9.02
C LYS A 29 20.22 20.16 8.37
N SER A 30 19.47 21.17 7.94
CA SER A 30 18.16 21.14 7.26
C SER A 30 18.11 20.18 6.06
N THR A 31 18.04 18.89 6.33
CA THR A 31 17.57 17.88 5.39
C THR A 31 16.08 17.73 5.69
N THR A 32 15.20 18.17 4.80
CA THR A 32 13.75 18.28 5.02
C THR A 32 13.13 16.90 5.20
N THR A 33 13.28 16.33 6.38
CA THR A 33 12.70 15.03 6.74
C THR A 33 11.38 15.24 7.47
N TYR A 34 10.30 14.83 6.82
CA TYR A 34 8.94 14.92 7.36
C TYR A 34 8.17 13.62 7.14
N THR A 35 7.15 13.46 7.96
CA THR A 35 6.32 12.26 7.99
C THR A 35 4.92 12.61 7.53
N GLU A 36 4.32 11.74 6.73
CA GLU A 36 2.95 11.89 6.27
C GLU A 36 2.12 10.65 6.59
N TYR A 37 0.84 10.90 6.89
CA TYR A 37 -0.17 9.88 7.09
C TYR A 37 -1.26 10.09 6.04
N ASN A 38 -1.42 9.09 5.19
CA ASN A 38 -2.36 9.10 4.10
C ASN A 38 -3.37 7.97 4.26
N ILE A 39 -4.63 8.25 3.95
CA ILE A 39 -5.63 7.20 3.75
C ILE A 39 -6.07 7.28 2.30
N GLU A 40 -5.95 6.17 1.59
CA GLU A 40 -6.44 5.99 0.23
C GLU A 40 -7.63 5.05 0.24
N VAL A 41 -8.71 5.45 -0.44
CA VAL A 41 -9.91 4.63 -0.63
C VAL A 41 -10.22 4.56 -2.11
N GLY A 42 -10.53 3.37 -2.60
CA GLY A 42 -10.61 3.20 -4.05
C GLY A 42 -11.05 1.82 -4.50
N ILE A 43 -10.78 1.57 -5.78
CA ILE A 43 -11.04 0.31 -6.47
C ILE A 43 -9.70 -0.33 -6.84
N ASP A 44 -9.54 -1.57 -6.41
CA ASP A 44 -8.50 -2.52 -6.77
C ASP A 44 -8.99 -3.30 -8.00
N GLN A 45 -8.11 -3.52 -8.96
CA GLN A 45 -8.31 -4.37 -10.12
C GLN A 45 -7.12 -5.33 -10.19
N SER A 46 -7.34 -6.56 -9.76
CA SER A 46 -6.29 -7.58 -9.68
C SER A 46 -6.44 -8.65 -10.75
N LEU A 47 -5.33 -9.07 -11.31
CA LEU A 47 -5.19 -10.31 -12.07
C LEU A 47 -4.25 -11.23 -11.29
N ILE A 48 -4.80 -12.29 -10.70
CA ILE A 48 -4.05 -13.28 -9.93
C ILE A 48 -3.66 -14.43 -10.87
N LYS A 49 -2.39 -14.85 -10.84
CA LYS A 49 -1.92 -16.03 -11.59
C LYS A 49 -2.67 -17.27 -11.09
N ASN A 50 -3.20 -18.05 -12.05
CA ASN A 50 -4.04 -19.24 -11.85
C ASN A 50 -5.54 -18.99 -11.63
N ASP A 51 -6.05 -17.78 -11.87
CA ASP A 51 -7.50 -17.59 -12.01
C ASP A 51 -7.93 -18.12 -13.39
N THR A 52 -8.26 -19.42 -13.44
CA THR A 52 -8.50 -20.18 -14.67
C THR A 52 -9.84 -19.90 -15.35
N ILE A 53 -10.69 -19.04 -14.76
CA ILE A 53 -12.09 -18.94 -15.19
C ILE A 53 -12.42 -17.64 -15.93
N ASN A 54 -11.61 -16.58 -15.87
CA ASN A 54 -11.82 -15.42 -16.74
C ASN A 54 -10.57 -14.53 -16.85
N GLN A 55 -10.21 -14.13 -18.07
CA GLN A 55 -9.22 -13.08 -18.37
C GLN A 55 -9.68 -11.66 -17.95
N ARG A 56 -10.52 -11.54 -16.91
CA ARG A 56 -11.11 -10.27 -16.46
C ARG A 56 -10.54 -9.88 -15.10
N PHE A 57 -10.12 -8.63 -14.97
CA PHE A 57 -9.67 -8.08 -13.69
C PHE A 57 -10.79 -8.18 -12.64
N ALA A 58 -10.53 -8.87 -11.52
CA ALA A 58 -11.42 -8.83 -10.38
C ALA A 58 -11.38 -7.41 -9.79
N SER A 59 -12.53 -6.76 -9.67
CA SER A 59 -12.63 -5.40 -9.14
C SER A 59 -13.16 -5.40 -7.71
N SER A 60 -12.46 -4.73 -6.81
CA SER A 60 -12.76 -4.75 -5.37
C SER A 60 -12.61 -3.38 -4.74
N PRO A 61 -13.50 -2.96 -3.83
CA PRO A 61 -13.19 -1.81 -2.99
C PRO A 61 -12.00 -2.13 -2.08
N TYR A 62 -11.14 -1.16 -1.86
CA TYR A 62 -10.07 -1.25 -0.86
C TYR A 62 -9.95 0.05 -0.05
N ILE A 63 -9.40 -0.11 1.13
CA ILE A 63 -8.88 0.98 1.97
C ILE A 63 -7.39 0.68 2.11
N LEU A 64 -6.55 1.71 2.01
CA LEU A 64 -5.12 1.64 2.23
C LEU A 64 -4.75 2.71 3.25
N LEU A 65 -4.11 2.28 4.34
CA LEU A 65 -3.48 3.20 5.29
C LEU A 65 -2.01 3.28 4.95
N GLN A 66 -1.51 4.47 4.65
CA GLN A 66 -0.14 4.67 4.23
C GLN A 66 0.57 5.62 5.19
N TYR A 67 1.72 5.18 5.67
CA TYR A 67 2.69 5.97 6.41
C TYR A 67 3.91 6.18 5.52
N GLU A 68 4.29 7.44 5.32
CA GLU A 68 5.45 7.81 4.51
C GLU A 68 6.45 8.60 5.35
N ASN A 69 7.72 8.20 5.28
CA ASN A 69 8.83 8.95 5.87
C ASN A 69 9.74 9.47 4.75
N TYR A 70 9.78 10.78 4.58
CA TYR A 70 10.58 11.45 3.57
C TYR A 70 12.00 11.64 4.06
N TYR A 71 12.97 11.02 3.37
CA TYR A 71 14.40 11.23 3.59
C TYR A 71 14.91 12.43 2.80
N THR A 72 14.32 12.64 1.62
CA THR A 72 14.46 13.84 0.79
C THR A 72 13.11 14.17 0.18
N ASP A 73 12.99 15.30 -0.51
CA ASP A 73 11.78 15.64 -1.27
C ASP A 73 11.42 14.61 -2.36
N LYS A 74 12.34 13.68 -2.67
CA LYS A 74 12.18 12.67 -3.71
C LYS A 74 12.21 11.24 -3.17
N LEU A 75 12.89 10.97 -2.05
CA LEU A 75 13.07 9.61 -1.53
C LEU A 75 12.23 9.41 -0.27
N ARG A 76 11.38 8.36 -0.28
CA ARG A 76 10.51 8.02 0.84
C ARG A 76 10.55 6.53 1.19
N LEU A 77 10.48 6.23 2.49
CA LEU A 77 10.12 4.92 3.00
C LEU A 77 8.61 4.87 3.23
N ASN A 78 7.99 3.77 2.82
CA ASN A 78 6.55 3.60 2.88
C ASN A 78 6.22 2.35 3.69
N LEU A 79 5.26 2.51 4.60
CA LEU A 79 4.53 1.40 5.20
C LEU A 79 3.06 1.53 4.78
N MET A 80 2.56 0.50 4.11
CA MET A 80 1.23 0.42 3.56
C MET A 80 0.50 -0.74 4.24
N LEU A 81 -0.67 -0.47 4.79
CA LEU A 81 -1.58 -1.48 5.32
C LEU A 81 -2.75 -1.57 4.36
N VAL A 82 -2.92 -2.73 3.72
CA VAL A 82 -4.03 -3.05 2.82
C VAL A 82 -4.99 -3.97 3.59
N PRO A 83 -5.94 -3.40 4.37
CA PRO A 83 -6.79 -4.18 5.25
C PRO A 83 -7.80 -5.10 4.57
N ILE A 84 -8.29 -4.76 3.37
CA ILE A 84 -9.35 -5.53 2.70
C ILE A 84 -9.29 -5.32 1.17
N ALA A 85 -8.92 -6.35 0.40
CA ALA A 85 -9.27 -6.44 -1.02
C ALA A 85 -10.34 -7.52 -1.18
N ILE A 86 -11.53 -7.18 -1.69
CA ILE A 86 -12.66 -8.12 -1.88
C ILE A 86 -12.68 -8.69 -3.30
N HIS A 87 -11.85 -9.69 -3.60
CA HIS A 87 -11.87 -10.30 -4.93
C HIS A 87 -13.14 -11.11 -5.13
N THR A 88 -13.93 -10.81 -6.16
CA THR A 88 -15.06 -11.65 -6.57
C THR A 88 -14.62 -12.54 -7.73
N THR A 89 -14.37 -13.82 -7.49
CA THR A 89 -14.23 -14.79 -8.58
C THR A 89 -15.59 -15.42 -8.85
N LYS A 90 -16.01 -15.40 -10.12
CA LYS A 90 -17.28 -15.98 -10.54
C LYS A 90 -17.01 -17.42 -10.96
N ASP A 91 -17.23 -18.36 -10.05
CA ASP A 91 -17.53 -19.72 -10.46
C ASP A 91 -18.96 -19.67 -11.06
N GLU A 92 -19.21 -20.39 -12.16
CA GLU A 92 -20.47 -20.28 -12.93
C GLU A 92 -21.72 -20.64 -12.10
N THR A 93 -21.52 -21.19 -10.91
CA THR A 93 -22.57 -21.57 -9.96
C THR A 93 -22.55 -20.82 -8.63
N GLN A 94 -21.45 -20.14 -8.23
CA GLN A 94 -21.33 -19.46 -6.92
C GLN A 94 -20.43 -18.22 -6.95
N LEU A 95 -20.87 -17.13 -6.28
CA LEU A 95 -20.04 -15.95 -6.03
C LEU A 95 -18.99 -16.29 -4.97
N PHE A 96 -17.73 -16.37 -5.34
CA PHE A 96 -16.63 -16.56 -4.39
C PHE A 96 -16.01 -15.20 -4.07
N LYS A 97 -15.94 -14.85 -2.78
CA LYS A 97 -15.31 -13.60 -2.34
C LYS A 97 -14.12 -13.90 -1.44
N GLU A 98 -12.96 -13.31 -1.74
CA GLU A 98 -11.78 -13.39 -0.87
C GLU A 98 -11.54 -12.07 -0.16
N ARG A 99 -10.91 -12.11 1.00
CA ARG A 99 -10.29 -10.94 1.65
C ARG A 99 -9.01 -11.33 2.35
N TYR A 100 -8.08 -10.40 2.43
CA TYR A 100 -6.84 -10.56 3.19
C TYR A 100 -6.45 -9.25 3.85
N PHE A 101 -5.66 -9.38 4.92
CA PHE A 101 -4.94 -8.26 5.51
C PHE A 101 -3.46 -8.41 5.19
N GLN A 102 -2.91 -7.41 4.49
CA GLN A 102 -1.53 -7.43 4.02
C GLN A 102 -0.81 -6.16 4.45
N THR A 103 0.37 -6.34 5.02
CA THR A 103 1.32 -5.25 5.27
C THR A 103 2.31 -5.22 4.12
N GLU A 104 2.57 -4.02 3.59
CA GLU A 104 3.48 -3.75 2.49
C GLU A 104 4.50 -2.74 2.99
N PHE A 105 5.77 -3.11 3.02
CA PHE A 105 6.86 -2.17 3.31
C PHE A 105 7.68 -1.94 2.05
N GLY A 106 8.10 -0.71 1.78
CA GLY A 106 8.95 -0.44 0.64
C GLY A 106 9.67 0.89 0.67
N ILE A 107 10.53 1.07 -0.33
CA ILE A 107 11.22 2.31 -0.62
C ILE A 107 10.77 2.80 -2.00
N SER A 108 10.63 4.11 -2.15
CA SER A 108 10.28 4.69 -3.45
C SER A 108 10.91 6.04 -3.69
N GLY A 109 11.18 6.30 -4.97
CA GLY A 109 11.51 7.62 -5.48
C GLY A 109 10.29 8.26 -6.13
N SER A 110 10.17 9.58 -5.99
CA SER A 110 9.11 10.38 -6.59
C SER A 110 9.70 11.53 -7.40
N TYR A 111 9.06 11.84 -8.52
CA TYR A 111 9.42 12.93 -9.42
C TYR A 111 8.18 13.74 -9.76
N MET A 112 8.27 15.05 -9.55
CA MET A 112 7.21 16.00 -9.87
C MET A 112 7.30 16.38 -11.35
N ILE A 113 6.23 16.12 -12.12
CA ILE A 113 6.13 16.55 -13.53
C ILE A 113 5.52 17.96 -13.60
N PHE A 114 4.41 18.15 -12.90
CA PHE A 114 3.72 19.43 -12.77
C PHE A 114 3.50 19.72 -11.28
N ASN A 115 3.21 20.97 -10.92
CA ASN A 115 3.03 21.40 -9.53
C ASN A 115 2.04 20.55 -8.71
N ASN A 116 1.15 19.80 -9.38
CA ASN A 116 0.16 18.92 -8.79
C ASN A 116 0.21 17.48 -9.30
N LEU A 117 1.22 17.08 -10.10
CA LEU A 117 1.31 15.73 -10.66
C LEU A 117 2.68 15.12 -10.37
N TRP A 118 2.67 13.97 -9.70
CA TRP A 118 3.85 13.21 -9.32
C TRP A 118 3.84 11.83 -9.95
N LEU A 119 5.02 11.39 -10.40
CA LEU A 119 5.29 9.99 -10.69
C LEU A 119 6.11 9.40 -9.56
N THR A 120 5.69 8.24 -9.09
CA THR A 120 6.41 7.47 -8.08
C THR A 120 6.76 6.11 -8.64
N ALA A 121 7.97 5.62 -8.35
CA ALA A 121 8.31 4.22 -8.54
C ALA A 121 9.06 3.69 -7.33
N GLY A 122 8.84 2.43 -7.00
CA GLY A 122 9.44 1.81 -5.84
C GLY A 122 9.36 0.29 -5.83
N GLY A 123 9.91 -0.27 -4.77
CA GLY A 123 9.92 -1.70 -4.52
C GLY A 123 9.84 -1.98 -3.04
N GLY A 124 9.41 -3.19 -2.72
CA GLY A 124 9.13 -3.54 -1.34
C GLY A 124 8.91 -5.03 -1.12
N TYR A 125 8.46 -5.33 0.09
CA TYR A 125 8.10 -6.66 0.53
C TYR A 125 6.71 -6.64 1.17
N ALA A 126 5.87 -7.55 0.73
CA ALA A 126 4.50 -7.73 1.20
C ALA A 126 4.41 -8.98 2.07
N TYR A 127 3.71 -8.86 3.20
CA TYR A 127 3.46 -9.93 4.14
C TYR A 127 1.97 -10.02 4.47
N ARG A 128 1.40 -11.20 4.28
CA ARG A 128 -0.02 -11.46 4.51
C ARG A 128 -0.21 -12.05 5.91
N LEU A 129 -1.05 -11.39 6.71
CA LEU A 129 -1.36 -11.84 8.08
C LEU A 129 -2.43 -12.92 8.08
N PHE A 130 -3.48 -12.74 7.27
CA PHE A 130 -4.53 -13.73 7.10
C PHE A 130 -5.15 -13.63 5.70
N LYS A 131 -5.77 -14.73 5.26
CA LYS A 131 -6.63 -14.81 4.08
C LYS A 131 -7.90 -15.54 4.46
N GLN A 132 -9.04 -14.99 4.04
CA GLN A 132 -10.36 -15.59 4.24
C GLN A 132 -11.10 -15.60 2.92
N TYR A 133 -11.98 -16.58 2.74
CA TYR A 133 -12.91 -16.63 1.61
C TYR A 133 -14.34 -16.85 2.11
N ARG A 134 -15.32 -16.52 1.26
CA ARG A 134 -16.72 -16.92 1.45
C ARG A 134 -17.31 -17.35 0.11
N ARG A 135 -18.22 -18.32 0.18
CA ARG A 135 -19.03 -18.77 -0.96
C ARG A 135 -20.46 -18.24 -0.81
N GLY A 136 -20.94 -17.49 -1.78
CA GLY A 136 -22.26 -16.85 -1.76
C GLY A 136 -22.47 -15.96 -0.52
N ALA A 137 -23.55 -16.22 0.20
CA ALA A 137 -23.90 -15.55 1.47
C ALA A 137 -23.36 -16.27 2.71
N GLY A 138 -22.49 -17.27 2.55
CA GLY A 138 -21.90 -18.03 3.66
C GLY A 138 -20.96 -17.21 4.55
N ALA A 139 -20.56 -17.84 5.66
CA ALA A 139 -19.58 -17.26 6.59
C ALA A 139 -18.19 -17.12 5.94
N TRP A 140 -17.39 -16.20 6.47
CA TRP A 140 -15.98 -16.10 6.12
C TRP A 140 -15.20 -17.25 6.76
N THR A 141 -14.47 -18.00 5.94
CA THR A 141 -13.66 -19.14 6.35
C THR A 141 -12.19 -18.84 6.10
N GLU A 142 -11.33 -19.14 7.07
CA GLU A 142 -9.88 -19.05 6.87
C GLU A 142 -9.42 -20.04 5.80
N THR A 143 -8.40 -19.63 5.03
CA THR A 143 -7.77 -20.47 4.02
C THR A 143 -6.28 -20.42 4.18
N GLU A 144 -5.61 -21.49 3.78
CA GLU A 144 -4.16 -21.47 3.57
C GLU A 144 -3.81 -20.48 2.45
N PHE A 145 -2.67 -19.82 2.59
CA PHE A 145 -2.16 -18.88 1.61
C PHE A 145 -0.63 -18.87 1.59
N LYS A 146 -0.06 -18.52 0.44
CA LYS A 146 1.37 -18.27 0.30
C LYS A 146 1.67 -16.81 0.62
N GLN A 147 2.89 -16.54 1.06
CA GLN A 147 3.35 -15.17 1.28
C GLN A 147 3.61 -14.48 -0.08
N PRO A 148 3.10 -13.25 -0.30
CA PRO A 148 3.25 -12.55 -1.58
C PRO A 148 4.72 -12.22 -1.88
N GLY A 149 5.46 -11.80 -0.85
CA GLY A 149 6.89 -11.54 -0.93
C GLY A 149 7.24 -10.22 -1.61
N ALA A 150 8.34 -10.21 -2.37
CA ALA A 150 8.82 -8.99 -3.01
C ALA A 150 7.86 -8.47 -4.09
N PHE A 151 7.72 -7.15 -4.17
CA PHE A 151 6.92 -6.46 -5.17
C PHE A 151 7.63 -5.22 -5.71
N VAL A 152 7.25 -4.81 -6.91
CA VAL A 152 7.58 -3.50 -7.49
C VAL A 152 6.30 -2.74 -7.79
N TYR A 153 6.35 -1.42 -7.68
CA TYR A 153 5.18 -0.61 -7.95
C TYR A 153 5.54 0.71 -8.62
N GLY A 154 4.58 1.25 -9.35
CA GLY A 154 4.62 2.62 -9.86
C GLY A 154 3.28 3.31 -9.60
N SER A 155 3.29 4.60 -9.30
CA SER A 155 2.06 5.37 -9.15
C SER A 155 2.12 6.73 -9.84
N ILE A 156 0.93 7.22 -10.20
CA ILE A 156 0.69 8.59 -10.62
C ILE A 156 -0.20 9.22 -9.55
N ASP A 157 0.31 10.26 -8.92
CA ASP A 157 -0.37 10.96 -7.82
C ASP A 157 -0.74 12.37 -8.31
N TYR A 158 -2.03 12.68 -8.39
CA TYR A 158 -2.56 13.97 -8.79
C TYR A 158 -3.20 14.70 -7.61
N TRP A 159 -2.64 15.83 -7.20
CA TRP A 159 -3.13 16.62 -6.07
C TRP A 159 -4.16 17.66 -6.50
N ILE A 160 -5.41 17.46 -6.10
CA ILE A 160 -6.49 18.45 -6.32
C ILE A 160 -6.31 19.62 -5.33
N ARG A 161 -5.93 19.29 -4.09
CA ARG A 161 -5.61 20.22 -3.00
C ARG A 161 -4.42 19.66 -2.23
N PRO A 162 -3.72 20.48 -1.41
CA PRO A 162 -2.61 19.99 -0.59
C PRO A 162 -2.96 18.80 0.32
N SER A 163 -4.23 18.62 0.67
CA SER A 163 -4.71 17.55 1.53
C SER A 163 -5.46 16.42 0.82
N VAL A 164 -5.76 16.55 -0.48
CA VAL A 164 -6.61 15.59 -1.22
C VAL A 164 -6.10 15.41 -2.63
N GLY A 165 -5.95 14.16 -3.05
CA GLY A 165 -5.54 13.81 -4.41
C GLY A 165 -6.19 12.53 -4.93
N LEU A 166 -5.90 12.25 -6.20
CA LEU A 166 -6.21 11.02 -6.89
C LEU A 166 -4.92 10.24 -7.12
N LYS A 167 -4.94 8.94 -6.90
CA LYS A 167 -3.79 8.07 -7.08
C LYS A 167 -4.15 6.88 -7.93
N VAL A 168 -3.29 6.59 -8.89
CA VAL A 168 -3.35 5.37 -9.69
C VAL A 168 -2.05 4.63 -9.46
N THR A 169 -2.12 3.44 -8.88
CA THR A 169 -0.97 2.61 -8.54
C THR A 169 -1.02 1.29 -9.30
N SER A 170 0.12 0.89 -9.84
CA SER A 170 0.38 -0.37 -10.49
C SER A 170 1.33 -1.18 -9.60
N VAL A 171 0.96 -2.40 -9.22
CA VAL A 171 1.76 -3.30 -8.36
C VAL A 171 1.98 -4.62 -9.07
N PHE A 172 3.24 -5.04 -9.18
CA PHE A 172 3.65 -6.33 -9.72
C PHE A 172 4.30 -7.17 -8.63
N ASN A 173 3.85 -8.41 -8.47
CA ASN A 173 4.47 -9.38 -7.56
C ASN A 173 4.44 -10.80 -8.16
N LYS A 174 4.90 -11.79 -7.39
CA LYS A 174 4.92 -13.19 -7.85
C LYS A 174 3.51 -13.75 -8.09
N GLU A 175 2.52 -13.29 -7.33
CA GLU A 175 1.12 -13.74 -7.38
C GLU A 175 0.36 -13.14 -8.55
N GLY A 176 0.79 -12.00 -9.09
CA GLY A 176 0.15 -11.39 -10.23
C GLY A 176 0.33 -9.89 -10.27
N TYR A 177 -0.70 -9.23 -10.76
CA TYR A 177 -0.67 -7.84 -11.10
C TYR A 177 -1.92 -7.11 -10.61
N THR A 178 -1.74 -5.96 -9.96
CA THR A 178 -2.84 -5.17 -9.39
C THR A 178 -2.75 -3.72 -9.86
N PHE A 179 -3.84 -3.20 -10.42
CA PHE A 179 -4.08 -1.76 -10.53
C PHE A 179 -4.91 -1.30 -9.33
N ARG A 180 -4.56 -0.18 -8.71
CA ARG A 180 -5.34 0.47 -7.66
C ARG A 180 -5.64 1.88 -8.12
N MET A 181 -6.89 2.31 -8.02
CA MET A 181 -7.31 3.68 -8.34
C MET A 181 -8.10 4.21 -7.15
N GLY A 182 -7.67 5.32 -6.56
CA GLY A 182 -8.27 5.82 -5.34
C GLY A 182 -8.18 7.33 -5.16
N VAL A 183 -9.00 7.82 -4.24
CA VAL A 183 -8.86 9.15 -3.65
C VAL A 183 -8.03 8.97 -2.39
N PHE A 184 -7.01 9.81 -2.21
CA PHE A 184 -6.20 9.79 -1.01
C PHE A 184 -6.24 11.14 -0.28
N VAL A 185 -6.19 11.07 1.05
CA VAL A 185 -6.27 12.22 1.95
C VAL A 185 -5.02 12.26 2.82
N ASN A 186 -4.32 13.40 2.82
CA ASN A 186 -3.15 13.65 3.66
C ASN A 186 -3.57 14.43 4.91
N PHE A 187 -3.48 13.77 6.07
CA PHE A 187 -3.89 14.35 7.35
C PHE A 187 -2.89 15.36 7.90
N GLU A 188 -1.62 15.25 7.53
CA GLU A 188 -0.59 16.17 8.00
C GLU A 188 -0.74 17.54 7.31
N ALA A 189 -1.08 17.55 6.02
CA ALA A 189 -1.43 18.76 5.29
C ALA A 189 -2.65 19.48 5.90
N ILE A 190 -3.65 18.73 6.38
CA ILE A 190 -4.81 19.29 7.10
C ILE A 190 -4.36 19.93 8.41
N LYS A 191 -3.59 19.21 9.24
CA LYS A 191 -3.09 19.73 10.53
C LYS A 191 -2.24 20.98 10.38
N ARG A 192 -1.35 21.03 9.38
CA ARG A 192 -0.50 22.21 9.10
C ARG A 192 -1.32 23.44 8.74
N ARG A 193 -2.44 23.26 8.06
CA ARG A 193 -3.37 24.35 7.75
C ARG A 193 -4.09 24.86 9.00
N THR A 194 -4.63 23.96 9.83
CA THR A 194 -5.32 24.33 11.07
C THR A 194 -4.43 25.05 12.09
N ARG A 195 -3.10 24.87 12.02
CA ARG A 195 -2.14 25.61 12.88
C ARG A 195 -1.77 27.00 12.37
N LYS A 196 -2.08 27.31 11.11
CA LYS A 196 -1.77 28.61 10.48
C LYS A 196 -3.00 29.54 10.43
N GLU A 197 -4.17 29.01 10.73
CA GLU A 197 -5.43 29.74 10.95
C GLU A 197 -5.60 29.96 12.47
#